data_AF-A0A250IMT3-F1
#
_entry.id   AF-A0A250IMT3-F1
#
_cell.length_a   1.000
_cell.length_b   1.000
_cell.length_c   1.000
_cell.angle_alpha   90.00
_cell.angle_beta   90.00
_cell.angle_gamma   90.00
#
_symmetry.space_group_name_H-M   'P 1'
#
loop_
_entity.id
_entity.type
_entity.pdbx_description
1 polymer ?
#
loop_
_entity_poly.entity_id
_entity_poly.type
_entity_poly.pdbx_seq_one_letter_code
_entity_poly.pdbx_strand_id
1 'polypeptide(L)'
;MSPHPFRLVLLAAALAASGCGAPPESVGEHLGLELVMEQAVADELGSFQVVVLPDGRSRRCVDLQRSCVQQQVKANEPLVIQDTAGKTGRALLFPTKLSEGVQELGVNIPVGRDYVVIIEALSRTSPPRFLGSSCNYLGAVSPRNDPLIAAPITLAAVDCDPTFPP
;
A
#
# COMPACT_ATOMS: atom_id res chain seq x y z
N MET A 1 -51.93 -29.91 -42.63
CA MET A 1 -51.29 -30.18 -43.94
C MET A 1 -50.07 -29.27 -44.04
N SER A 2 -48.87 -29.84 -43.89
CA SER A 2 -47.62 -29.22 -44.35
C SER A 2 -47.42 -29.54 -45.85
N PRO A 3 -46.59 -28.76 -46.57
CA PRO A 3 -45.22 -29.21 -46.78
C PRO A 3 -44.14 -28.09 -46.77
N HIS A 4 -42.89 -28.48 -46.51
CA HIS A 4 -41.66 -27.74 -46.84
C HIS A 4 -41.01 -28.39 -48.08
N PRO A 5 -40.20 -27.66 -48.89
CA PRO A 5 -38.72 -27.81 -48.87
C PRO A 5 -37.95 -26.50 -49.17
N PHE A 6 -36.84 -26.15 -48.50
CA PHE A 6 -35.43 -26.56 -48.62
C PHE A 6 -34.54 -25.72 -49.59
N ARG A 7 -33.33 -25.38 -49.07
CA ARG A 7 -32.06 -24.91 -49.67
C ARG A 7 -31.79 -23.39 -49.73
N LEU A 8 -30.92 -22.86 -48.86
CA LEU A 8 -29.43 -22.88 -48.87
C LEU A 8 -28.81 -21.96 -49.94
N VAL A 9 -28.38 -20.77 -49.52
CA VAL A 9 -27.21 -20.08 -50.09
C VAL A 9 -26.30 -19.71 -48.94
N LEU A 10 -25.08 -20.26 -49.01
CA LEU A 10 -23.95 -19.97 -48.14
C LEU A 10 -23.51 -18.51 -48.30
N LEU A 11 -23.16 -17.86 -47.18
CA LEU A 11 -22.09 -16.86 -47.18
C LEU A 11 -21.24 -17.06 -45.92
N ALA A 12 -20.08 -17.64 -46.17
CA ALA A 12 -18.94 -17.59 -45.27
C ALA A 12 -18.39 -16.15 -45.25
N ALA A 13 -18.19 -15.60 -44.07
CA ALA A 13 -17.24 -14.52 -43.84
C ALA A 13 -16.52 -14.82 -42.52
N ALA A 14 -15.37 -15.48 -42.66
CA ALA A 14 -14.36 -15.52 -41.63
C ALA A 14 -13.78 -14.11 -41.48
N LEU A 15 -13.90 -13.51 -40.29
CA LEU A 15 -12.92 -12.53 -39.84
C LEU A 15 -12.35 -12.97 -38.51
N ALA A 16 -11.05 -13.17 -38.57
CA ALA A 16 -10.14 -13.46 -37.50
C ALA A 16 -10.23 -12.43 -36.35
N ALA A 17 -9.96 -12.95 -35.16
CA ALA A 17 -9.21 -12.29 -34.09
C ALA A 17 -9.61 -10.85 -33.73
N SER A 18 -10.37 -10.72 -32.65
CA SER A 18 -9.97 -9.78 -31.60
C SER A 18 -10.05 -10.55 -30.29
N GLY A 19 -8.87 -10.74 -29.68
CA GLY A 19 -8.74 -11.48 -28.45
C GLY A 19 -9.59 -10.87 -27.34
N CYS A 20 -9.83 -11.69 -26.31
CA CYS A 20 -10.00 -11.19 -24.96
C CYS A 20 -8.93 -10.14 -24.70
N GLY A 21 -9.30 -8.86 -24.81
CA GLY A 21 -8.62 -7.84 -24.07
C GLY A 21 -8.90 -8.17 -22.62
N ALA A 22 -7.97 -8.87 -21.96
CA ALA A 22 -7.83 -8.66 -20.53
C ALA A 22 -7.82 -7.13 -20.33
N PRO A 23 -8.60 -6.59 -19.38
CA PRO A 23 -8.48 -5.18 -19.05
C PRO A 23 -6.98 -4.89 -18.90
N PRO A 24 -6.47 -3.76 -19.44
CA PRO A 24 -5.07 -3.43 -19.25
C PRO A 24 -4.81 -3.55 -17.75
N GLU A 25 -3.92 -4.47 -17.37
CA GLU A 25 -3.36 -4.45 -16.03
C GLU A 25 -2.92 -3.01 -15.82
N SER A 26 -3.46 -2.39 -14.77
CA SER A 26 -3.23 -0.98 -14.47
C SER A 26 -1.77 -0.81 -14.05
N VAL A 27 -0.89 -0.80 -15.05
CA VAL A 27 0.52 -0.43 -14.96
C VAL A 27 0.53 1.08 -14.68
N GLY A 28 0.27 1.46 -13.43
CA GLY A 28 0.22 2.86 -12.99
C GLY A 28 -0.55 3.15 -11.69
N GLU A 29 -1.00 2.18 -10.90
CA GLU A 29 -1.80 2.48 -9.69
C GLU A 29 -1.07 2.22 -8.36
N HIS A 30 0.17 1.77 -8.41
CA HIS A 30 0.93 1.36 -7.23
C HIS A 30 1.91 2.47 -6.81
N LEU A 31 1.84 2.90 -5.55
CA LEU A 31 2.90 3.70 -4.93
C LEU A 31 3.96 2.75 -4.38
N GLY A 32 5.16 2.79 -4.97
CA GLY A 32 6.35 2.20 -4.36
C GLY A 32 6.81 3.06 -3.18
N LEU A 33 7.16 2.43 -2.07
CA LEU A 33 7.81 3.05 -0.92
C LEU A 33 9.17 2.42 -0.76
N GLU A 34 10.21 3.22 -0.65
CA GLU A 34 11.56 2.77 -0.33
C GLU A 34 11.93 3.26 1.06
N LEU A 35 12.28 2.33 1.96
CA LEU A 35 12.77 2.64 3.30
C LEU A 35 14.27 2.43 3.35
N VAL A 36 15.00 3.45 3.80
CA VAL A 36 16.42 3.36 4.10
C VAL A 36 16.60 3.23 5.61
N MET A 37 17.37 2.23 6.06
CA MET A 37 17.58 1.95 7.47
C MET A 37 19.06 1.95 7.88
N GLU A 38 19.32 2.42 9.09
CA GLU A 38 20.61 2.23 9.76
C GLU A 38 20.70 0.80 10.33
N GLN A 39 21.87 0.17 10.20
CA GLN A 39 22.09 -1.26 10.51
C GLN A 39 21.75 -1.66 11.97
N ALA A 40 21.77 -0.72 12.92
CA ALA A 40 21.64 -0.98 14.35
C ALA A 40 20.24 -1.48 14.80
N VAL A 41 19.23 -1.48 13.92
CA VAL A 41 17.82 -1.85 14.23
C VAL A 41 17.39 -3.14 13.55
N ALA A 42 18.17 -3.64 12.60
CA ALA A 42 17.78 -4.75 11.73
C ALA A 42 17.51 -6.05 12.51
N ASP A 43 18.23 -6.28 13.60
CA ASP A 43 18.16 -7.52 14.39
C ASP A 43 16.89 -7.64 15.23
N GLU A 44 16.29 -6.53 15.66
CA GLU A 44 15.05 -6.54 16.47
C GLU A 44 13.80 -6.42 15.60
N LEU A 45 13.94 -5.83 14.41
CA LEU A 45 12.84 -5.57 13.49
C LEU A 45 12.23 -6.87 12.95
N GLY A 46 10.90 -6.97 12.96
CA GLY A 46 10.14 -8.10 12.42
C GLY A 46 9.23 -7.71 11.25
N SER A 47 8.65 -6.52 11.27
CA SER A 47 7.79 -6.02 10.20
C SER A 47 7.69 -4.50 10.19
N PHE A 48 7.13 -3.98 9.09
CA PHE A 48 6.68 -2.60 8.97
C PHE A 48 5.16 -2.55 8.87
N GLN A 49 4.54 -1.64 9.62
CA GLN A 49 3.13 -1.30 9.47
C GLN A 49 2.99 -0.02 8.64
N VAL A 50 2.26 -0.08 7.53
CA VAL A 50 1.96 1.09 6.68
C VAL A 50 0.53 1.53 6.92
N VAL A 51 0.35 2.82 7.21
CA VAL A 51 -0.95 3.48 7.39
C VAL A 51 -0.98 4.75 6.54
N VAL A 52 -2.07 4.97 5.81
CA VAL A 52 -2.23 6.14 4.94
C VAL A 52 -3.39 6.99 5.44
N LEU A 53 -3.10 8.23 5.81
CA LEU A 53 -4.10 9.20 6.26
C LEU A 53 -4.46 10.17 5.13
N PRO A 54 -5.76 10.45 4.91
CA PRO A 54 -6.18 11.52 4.01
C PRO A 54 -5.87 12.90 4.60
N ASP A 55 -5.98 13.91 3.74
CA ASP A 55 -5.84 15.34 4.06
C ASP A 55 -4.46 15.66 4.62
N GLY A 56 -3.42 15.15 3.97
CA GLY A 56 -2.03 15.23 4.42
C GLY A 56 -1.56 16.65 4.78
N ARG A 57 -2.01 17.68 4.06
CA ARG A 57 -1.70 19.10 4.33
C ARG A 57 -2.26 19.63 5.65
N SER A 58 -3.30 19.00 6.20
CA SER A 58 -3.89 19.37 7.48
C SER A 58 -3.22 18.67 8.67
N ARG A 59 -2.32 17.72 8.39
CA ARG A 59 -1.65 16.86 9.37
C ARG A 59 -0.26 17.40 9.65
N ARG A 60 0.26 17.09 10.84
CA ARG A 60 1.62 17.43 11.23
C ARG A 60 2.39 16.17 11.55
N CYS A 61 3.36 15.82 10.71
CA CYS A 61 4.17 14.61 10.90
C CYS A 61 4.88 14.56 12.26
N VAL A 62 5.35 15.70 12.77
CA VAL A 62 5.94 15.79 14.11
C VAL A 62 4.99 15.38 15.24
N ASP A 63 3.68 15.52 15.02
CA ASP A 63 2.68 15.10 16.00
C ASP A 63 2.38 13.61 15.83
N LEU A 64 2.35 13.08 14.60
CA LEU A 64 2.04 11.69 14.24
C LEU A 64 3.16 10.67 14.49
N GLN A 65 4.38 11.13 14.77
CA GLN A 65 5.54 10.28 15.05
C GLN A 65 5.82 10.11 16.56
N ARG A 66 4.96 10.64 17.45
CA ARG A 66 5.22 10.66 18.90
C ARG A 66 4.95 9.32 19.60
N SER A 67 4.08 8.50 19.03
CA SER A 67 3.63 7.20 19.53
C SER A 67 3.29 6.30 18.34
N CYS A 68 2.73 5.12 18.58
CA CYS A 68 2.06 4.36 17.53
C CYS A 68 0.78 5.06 17.07
N VAL A 69 0.46 4.89 15.79
CA VAL A 69 -0.59 5.56 15.04
C VAL A 69 -1.97 5.25 15.62
N GLN A 70 -2.18 4.03 16.14
CA GLN A 70 -3.44 3.60 16.75
C GLN A 70 -3.89 4.48 17.93
N GLN A 71 -2.96 5.14 18.64
CA GLN A 71 -3.28 6.07 19.72
C GLN A 71 -3.51 7.51 19.25
N GLN A 72 -3.16 7.82 18.01
CA GLN A 72 -3.09 9.18 17.48
C GLN A 72 -4.21 9.50 16.49
N VAL A 73 -4.82 8.46 15.90
CA VAL A 73 -5.90 8.60 14.93
C VAL A 73 -7.05 7.65 15.24
N LYS A 74 -8.24 7.96 14.74
CA LYS A 74 -9.39 7.06 14.88
C LYS A 74 -9.26 5.88 13.93
N ALA A 75 -9.75 4.71 14.33
CA ALA A 75 -9.67 3.48 13.54
C ALA A 75 -10.24 3.60 12.11
N ASN A 76 -11.27 4.42 11.91
CA ASN A 76 -11.93 4.61 10.62
C ASN A 76 -11.34 5.73 9.75
N GLU A 77 -10.32 6.42 10.25
CA GLU A 77 -9.72 7.60 9.63
C GLU A 77 -8.70 7.27 8.53
N PRO A 78 -7.80 6.27 8.69
CA PRO A 78 -6.93 5.87 7.59
C PRO A 78 -7.70 5.30 6.41
N LEU A 79 -7.15 5.46 5.21
CA LEU A 79 -7.71 4.84 4.01
C LEU A 79 -7.61 3.31 4.08
N VAL A 80 -8.60 2.64 3.49
CA VAL A 80 -8.42 1.25 3.09
C VAL A 80 -7.48 1.25 1.88
N ILE A 81 -6.30 0.67 2.06
CA ILE A 81 -5.27 0.50 1.05
C ILE A 81 -5.12 -0.98 0.69
N GLN A 82 -4.48 -1.25 -0.45
CA GLN A 82 -4.19 -2.61 -0.91
C GLN A 82 -2.68 -2.77 -1.15
N ASP A 83 -2.08 -3.89 -0.76
CA ASP A 83 -0.69 -4.20 -1.15
C ASP A 83 -0.60 -4.84 -2.55
N THR A 84 0.62 -5.03 -3.03
CA THR A 84 0.91 -5.69 -4.31
C THR A 84 0.54 -7.17 -4.35
N ALA A 85 0.29 -7.80 -3.20
CA ALA A 85 -0.21 -9.17 -3.10
C ALA A 85 -1.76 -9.23 -3.07
N GLY A 86 -2.44 -8.08 -3.14
CA GLY A 86 -3.89 -7.96 -3.15
C GLY A 86 -4.54 -7.89 -1.77
N LYS A 87 -3.76 -7.91 -0.67
CA LYS A 87 -4.28 -7.79 0.70
C LYS A 87 -4.76 -6.36 0.94
N THR A 88 -5.95 -6.22 1.52
CA THR A 88 -6.55 -4.92 1.84
C THR A 88 -6.63 -4.70 3.35
N GLY A 89 -6.57 -3.44 3.76
CA GLY A 89 -6.70 -3.05 5.16
C GLY A 89 -6.43 -1.57 5.38
N ARG A 90 -6.74 -1.07 6.58
CA ARG A 90 -6.40 0.31 7.00
C ARG A 90 -4.97 0.43 7.53
N ALA A 91 -4.41 -0.70 7.94
CA ALA A 91 -3.01 -0.87 8.26
C ALA A 91 -2.53 -2.16 7.60
N LEU A 92 -1.45 -2.07 6.82
CA LEU A 92 -0.86 -3.23 6.14
C LEU A 92 0.48 -3.56 6.77
N LEU A 93 0.65 -4.84 7.17
CA LEU A 93 1.89 -5.36 7.73
C LEU A 93 2.74 -6.01 6.64
N PHE A 94 3.98 -5.58 6.55
CA PHE A 94 5.00 -6.06 5.63
C PHE A 94 6.14 -6.70 6.42
N PRO A 95 6.39 -8.02 6.27
CA PRO A 95 7.53 -8.67 6.90
C PRO A 95 8.85 -8.05 6.44
N THR A 96 9.80 -7.93 7.36
CA THR A 96 11.13 -7.39 7.04
C THR A 96 11.88 -8.29 6.06
N LYS A 97 12.36 -7.68 4.97
CA LYS A 97 13.15 -8.28 3.89
C LYS A 97 14.21 -7.28 3.42
N LEU A 98 15.02 -6.79 4.37
CA LEU A 98 16.06 -5.81 4.08
C LEU A 98 17.09 -6.40 3.10
N SER A 99 17.34 -5.68 2.02
CA SER A 99 18.42 -5.95 1.06
C SER A 99 19.32 -4.73 1.03
N GLU A 100 20.60 -4.90 1.39
CA GLU A 100 21.58 -3.79 1.47
C GLU A 100 21.12 -2.61 2.38
N GLY A 101 20.29 -2.88 3.40
CA GLY A 101 19.73 -1.85 4.29
C GLY A 101 18.48 -1.15 3.74
N VAL A 102 17.99 -1.57 2.58
CA VAL A 102 16.79 -1.04 1.92
C VAL A 102 15.64 -2.03 2.03
N GLN A 103 14.43 -1.50 2.27
CA GLN A 103 13.18 -2.24 2.18
C GLN A 103 12.25 -1.57 1.17
N GLU A 104 11.84 -2.31 0.16
CA GLU A 104 10.75 -1.92 -0.74
C GLU A 104 9.40 -2.35 -0.16
N LEU A 105 8.43 -1.44 -0.14
CA LEU A 105 7.03 -1.70 0.16
C LEU A 105 6.18 -1.20 -1.00
N GLY A 106 5.01 -1.80 -1.21
CA GLY A 106 4.11 -1.40 -2.29
C GLY A 106 2.66 -1.34 -1.81
N VAL A 107 2.03 -0.18 -2.01
CA VAL A 107 0.63 0.05 -1.65
C VAL A 107 -0.13 0.82 -2.73
N ASN A 108 -1.42 0.54 -2.86
CA ASN A 108 -2.32 1.18 -3.81
C ASN A 108 -3.01 2.31 -3.06
N ILE A 109 -2.72 3.54 -3.46
CA ILE A 109 -3.31 4.74 -2.88
C ILE A 109 -4.14 5.44 -3.96
N PRO A 110 -5.38 5.86 -3.66
CA PRO A 110 -6.21 6.54 -4.64
C PRO A 110 -5.54 7.81 -5.19
N VAL A 111 -5.73 8.06 -6.48
CA VAL A 111 -5.18 9.24 -7.16
C VAL A 111 -5.96 10.52 -6.82
N GLY A 112 -5.30 11.68 -6.98
CA GLY A 112 -5.93 13.00 -6.99
C GLY A 112 -6.02 13.71 -5.64
N ARG A 113 -5.43 13.17 -4.57
CA ARG A 113 -5.44 13.78 -3.23
C ARG A 113 -4.06 13.78 -2.61
N ASP A 114 -3.86 14.63 -1.61
CA ASP A 114 -2.70 14.62 -0.74
C ASP A 114 -2.92 13.71 0.48
N TYR A 115 -1.85 13.06 0.90
CA TYR A 115 -1.86 12.08 1.98
C TYR A 115 -0.67 12.27 2.92
N VAL A 116 -0.77 11.63 4.07
CA VAL A 116 0.39 11.32 4.90
C VAL A 116 0.53 9.81 4.98
N VAL A 117 1.74 9.32 4.71
CA VAL A 117 2.10 7.91 4.85
C VAL A 117 2.90 7.75 6.14
N ILE A 118 2.36 6.99 7.07
CA ILE A 118 3.00 6.63 8.33
C ILE A 118 3.52 5.20 8.18
N ILE A 119 4.78 5.00 8.53
CA ILE A 119 5.42 3.69 8.52
C ILE A 119 5.98 3.42 9.90
N GLU A 120 5.54 2.35 10.54
CA GLU A 120 5.98 1.98 11.88
C GLU A 120 6.85 0.73 11.82
N ALA A 121 8.01 0.79 12.47
CA ALA A 121 8.86 -0.37 12.68
C ALA A 121 8.34 -1.17 13.88
N LEU A 122 8.09 -2.46 13.68
CA LEU A 122 7.61 -3.35 14.72
C LEU A 122 8.64 -4.45 15.01
N SER A 123 8.79 -4.83 16.27
CA SER A 123 9.69 -5.90 16.67
C SER A 123 9.19 -7.28 16.25
N ARG A 124 10.13 -8.23 16.12
CA ARG A 124 9.84 -9.65 15.85
C ARG A 124 9.32 -10.44 17.07
N THR A 125 9.10 -9.77 18.20
CA THR A 125 8.55 -10.40 19.41
C THR A 125 7.07 -10.76 19.23
N SER A 126 6.55 -11.62 20.10
CA SER A 126 5.12 -11.94 20.16
C SER A 126 4.59 -11.65 21.57
N PRO A 127 3.74 -10.62 21.77
CA PRO A 127 3.23 -9.70 20.74
C PRO A 127 4.31 -8.74 20.17
N PRO A 128 4.09 -8.20 18.95
CA PRO A 128 4.96 -7.16 18.40
C PRO A 128 4.96 -5.90 19.27
N ARG A 129 6.10 -5.21 19.34
CA ARG A 129 6.26 -3.93 20.04
C ARG A 129 6.62 -2.84 19.04
N PHE A 130 6.20 -1.62 19.32
CA PHE A 130 6.59 -0.44 18.56
C PHE A 130 8.07 -0.12 18.76
N LEU A 131 8.81 0.07 17.67
CA LEU A 131 10.24 0.44 17.68
C LEU A 131 10.47 1.90 17.25
N GLY A 132 9.54 2.47 16.49
CA GLY A 132 9.64 3.83 15.96
C GLY A 132 8.78 4.01 14.73
N SER A 133 8.71 5.24 14.23
CA SER A 133 7.94 5.56 13.01
C SER A 133 8.60 6.60 12.12
N SER A 134 8.30 6.53 10.83
CA SER A 134 8.49 7.61 9.87
C SER A 134 7.13 8.14 9.41
N CYS A 135 7.07 9.45 9.14
CA CYS A 135 5.89 10.10 8.60
C CYS A 135 6.30 10.93 7.38
N ASN A 136 5.58 10.71 6.28
CA ASN A 136 5.96 11.21 4.97
C ASN A 136 4.77 11.92 4.34
N TYR A 137 4.97 13.17 3.95
CA TYR A 137 3.97 13.88 3.16
C TYR A 137 3.99 13.39 1.73
N LEU A 138 2.84 12.95 1.26
CA LEU A 138 2.64 12.61 -0.13
C LEU A 138 1.77 13.71 -0.75
N GLY A 139 2.33 14.41 -1.73
CA GLY A 139 1.59 15.40 -2.52
C GLY A 139 0.44 14.76 -3.30
N ALA A 140 -0.17 15.53 -4.20
CA ALA A 140 -1.25 15.01 -5.03
C ALA A 140 -0.80 13.76 -5.81
N VAL A 141 -1.38 12.61 -5.47
CA VAL A 141 -1.04 11.31 -6.09
C VAL A 141 -1.51 11.30 -7.54
N SER A 142 -0.62 10.93 -8.45
CA SER A 142 -0.89 10.79 -9.89
C SER A 142 -0.84 9.32 -10.33
N PRO A 143 -1.31 8.95 -11.53
CA PRO A 143 -1.13 7.59 -12.07
C PRO A 143 0.32 7.23 -12.43
N ARG A 144 1.27 8.14 -12.22
CA ARG A 144 2.70 7.93 -12.49
C ARG A 144 3.50 8.59 -11.38
N ASN A 145 3.45 8.02 -10.18
CA ASN A 145 4.28 8.50 -9.09
C ASN A 145 5.63 7.81 -9.14
N ASP A 146 6.68 8.58 -8.93
CA ASP A 146 7.96 8.03 -8.53
C ASP A 146 7.82 7.34 -7.15
N PRO A 147 8.66 6.34 -6.85
CA PRO A 147 8.71 5.77 -5.52
C PRO A 147 8.94 6.85 -4.46
N LEU A 148 8.17 6.79 -3.37
CA LEU A 148 8.40 7.63 -2.21
C LEU A 148 9.58 7.06 -1.43
N ILE A 149 10.71 7.76 -1.45
CA ILE A 149 11.80 7.50 -0.52
C ILE A 149 11.35 8.00 0.85
N ALA A 150 11.04 7.07 1.74
CA ALA A 150 10.58 7.38 3.07
C ALA A 150 11.71 7.99 3.91
N ALA A 151 11.35 8.96 4.73
CA ALA A 151 12.21 9.50 5.76
C ALA A 151 12.70 8.36 6.68
N PRO A 152 13.94 8.46 7.21
CA PRO A 152 14.45 7.49 8.17
C PRO A 152 13.49 7.29 9.34
N ILE A 153 13.34 6.04 9.78
CA ILE A 153 12.56 5.74 10.97
C ILE A 153 13.29 6.29 12.18
N THR A 154 12.62 7.17 12.91
CA THR A 154 13.15 7.66 14.18
C THR A 154 12.85 6.63 15.25
N LEU A 155 13.90 6.04 15.84
CA LEU A 155 13.74 5.14 16.97
C LEU A 155 13.35 5.93 18.20
N ALA A 156 12.10 5.75 18.60
CA ALA A 156 11.52 6.32 19.79
C ALA A 156 10.67 5.22 20.40
N ALA A 157 11.33 4.25 21.04
CA ALA A 157 10.63 3.18 21.73
C ALA A 157 9.75 3.78 22.82
N VAL A 158 8.44 3.83 22.55
CA VAL A 158 7.39 4.25 23.46
C VAL A 158 6.54 3.02 23.74
N ASP A 159 6.11 2.87 24.99
CA ASP A 159 5.23 1.77 25.37
C ASP A 159 3.82 2.03 24.82
N CYS A 160 3.48 1.33 23.74
CA CYS A 160 2.16 1.39 23.13
C CYS A 160 1.86 0.10 22.34
N ASP A 161 0.57 -0.21 22.15
CA ASP A 161 0.12 -1.35 21.36
C ASP A 161 0.08 -0.96 19.87
N PRO A 162 0.97 -1.52 19.02
CA PRO A 162 1.00 -1.18 17.60
C PRO A 162 -0.15 -1.81 16.80
N THR A 163 -0.99 -2.65 17.43
CA THR A 163 -2.07 -3.36 16.76
C THR A 163 -3.14 -2.39 16.29
N PHE A 164 -3.18 -2.14 14.98
CA PHE A 164 -4.26 -1.37 14.38
C PHE A 164 -5.49 -2.26 14.16
N PRO A 165 -6.69 -1.86 14.63
CA PRO A 165 -7.90 -2.64 14.41
C PRO A 165 -8.27 -2.69 12.91
N PRO A 166 -8.90 -3.79 12.45
CA PRO A 166 -9.30 -3.98 11.05
C PRO A 166 -10.30 -2.94 10.53
#